data_AF-A0A6N2I1C1-F1
#
_entry.id   AF-A0A6N2I1C1-F1
#
_cell.length_a   1.000
_cell.length_b   1.000
_cell.length_c   1.000
_cell.angle_alpha   90.00
_cell.angle_beta   90.00
_cell.angle_gamma   90.00
#
_symmetry.space_group_name_H-M   'P 1'
#
loop_
_entity.id
_entity.type
_entity.pdbx_description
1 polymer ?
#
loop_
_entity_poly.entity_id
_entity_poly.type
_entity_poly.pdbx_seq_one_letter_code
_entity_poly.pdbx_strand_id
1 'polypeptide(L)' 'SRLADPDTLHHTPIGILRDVERPVYDTLMAEQLDTAVEQQGKGDLGALLAGNDNWTVAG' A
#
# COMPACT_ATOMS: atom_id res chain seq x y z
N SER A 1 -17.10 8.81 39.86
CA SER A 1 -18.10 9.70 39.25
C SER A 1 -18.10 9.46 37.76
N ARG A 2 -19.20 9.00 37.18
CA ARG A 2 -19.38 8.79 35.74
C ARG A 2 -20.57 9.66 35.30
N LEU A 3 -20.46 10.13 34.06
CA LEU A 3 -21.47 10.78 33.21
C LEU A 3 -21.71 12.27 33.51
N ALA A 4 -21.00 13.06 32.69
CA ALA A 4 -21.47 14.27 32.02
C ALA A 4 -22.37 15.19 32.85
N ASP A 5 -21.73 16.20 33.44
CA ASP A 5 -22.40 17.39 33.94
C ASP A 5 -22.98 18.18 32.74
N PRO A 6 -24.31 18.37 32.65
CA PRO A 6 -24.98 19.09 31.55
C PRO A 6 -24.42 20.49 31.29
N ASP A 7 -23.89 21.15 32.32
CA ASP A 7 -23.38 22.51 32.24
C ASP A 7 -21.98 22.59 31.59
N THR A 8 -21.27 21.47 31.49
CA THR A 8 -19.92 21.40 30.87
C THR A 8 -19.93 20.95 29.41
N LEU A 9 -21.08 20.47 28.92
CA LEU A 9 -21.26 20.03 27.53
C LEU A 9 -21.29 21.20 26.52
N HIS A 10 -21.42 22.45 26.97
CA HIS A 10 -21.40 23.65 26.14
C HIS A 10 -20.09 23.91 25.38
N HIS A 11 -18.99 23.25 25.78
CA HIS A 11 -17.68 23.39 25.16
C HIS A 11 -17.12 22.09 24.59
N THR A 12 -17.98 21.09 24.37
CA THR A 12 -17.57 19.85 23.71
C THR A 12 -17.82 20.00 22.20
N PRO A 13 -16.79 20.01 21.34
CA PRO A 13 -17.01 20.03 19.90
C PRO A 13 -17.73 18.74 19.49
N ILE A 14 -18.92 18.88 18.92
CA ILE A 14 -19.72 17.78 18.39
C ILE A 14 -19.62 17.82 16.87
N GLY A 15 -19.15 16.72 16.26
CA GLY A 15 -19.01 16.59 14.81
C GLY A 15 -17.70 15.92 14.40
N ILE A 16 -17.46 15.85 13.10
CA ILE A 16 -16.21 15.34 12.55
C ILE A 16 -15.14 16.42 12.72
N LEU A 17 -14.22 16.21 13.66
CA LEU A 17 -13.12 17.14 13.93
C LEU A 17 -12.06 17.13 12.82
N ARG A 18 -11.90 15.99 12.14
CA ARG A 18 -10.95 15.81 11.05
C ARG A 18 -11.46 14.71 10.11
N ASP A 19 -11.62 15.08 8.86
CA ASP A 19 -11.90 14.16 7.76
C ASP A 19 -10.72 14.22 6.78
N VAL A 20 -9.98 13.12 6.65
CA VAL A 20 -8.83 13.04 5.74
C VAL A 20 -8.83 11.67 5.10
N GLU A 21 -8.96 11.66 3.78
CA GLU A 21 -8.68 10.50 2.97
C GLU A 21 -7.17 10.27 2.93
N ARG A 22 -6.72 9.16 3.49
CA ARG A 22 -5.31 8.78 3.53
C ARG A 22 -5.20 7.37 2.95
N PRO A 23 -4.55 7.20 1.79
CA PRO A 23 -4.40 5.88 1.22
C PRO A 23 -3.62 4.99 2.18
N VAL A 24 -4.09 3.76 2.36
CA VAL A 24 -3.40 2.77 3.17
C VAL A 24 -2.21 2.22 2.38
N TYR A 25 -1.14 1.86 3.09
CA TYR A 25 0.10 1.37 2.48
C TYR A 25 -0.14 0.23 1.48
N ASP A 26 -1.06 -0.69 1.81
CA ASP A 26 -1.38 -1.85 0.98
C ASP A 26 -1.90 -1.45 -0.40
N THR A 27 -2.80 -0.46 -0.47
CA THR A 27 -3.34 0.06 -1.72
C THR A 27 -2.25 0.69 -2.57
N LEU A 28 -1.37 1.50 -1.96
CA LEU A 28 -0.25 2.13 -2.67
C LEU A 28 0.77 1.10 -3.18
N MET A 29 1.01 0.03 -2.41
CA MET A 29 1.91 -1.05 -2.81
C MET A 29 1.33 -1.85 -3.98
N ALA A 30 0.02 -2.14 -3.95
CA ALA A 30 -0.66 -2.81 -5.06
C ALA A 30 -0.58 -1.99 -6.35
N GLU A 31 -0.83 -0.68 -6.29
CA GLU A 31 -0.71 0.22 -7.45
C GLU A 31 0.69 0.24 -8.05
N GLN A 32 1.73 0.18 -7.21
CA GLN A 32 3.12 0.11 -7.68
C GLN A 32 3.39 -1.20 -8.44
N LEU A 33 2.84 -2.31 -7.96
CA LEU A 33 2.99 -3.61 -8.62
C LEU A 33 2.25 -3.62 -9.97
N ASP A 34 1.02 -3.13 -10.01
CA ASP A 34 0.23 -3.05 -11.24
C ASP A 34 0.93 -2.18 -12.29
N THR A 35 1.44 -1.02 -11.86
CA THR A 35 2.22 -0.12 -12.73
C THR A 35 3.48 -0.81 -13.27
N ALA A 36 4.20 -1.57 -12.42
CA ALA A 36 5.39 -2.30 -12.85
C ALA A 36 5.04 -3.40 -13.88
N VAL A 37 3.92 -4.11 -13.67
CA VAL A 37 3.45 -5.15 -14.60
C VAL A 37 3.01 -4.55 -15.95
N GLU A 38 2.35 -3.39 -15.95
CA GLU A 38 1.99 -2.68 -17.19
C GLU A 38 3.22 -2.27 -17.99
N GLN A 39 4.26 -1.76 -17.31
CA GLN A 39 5.46 -1.23 -17.98
C GLN A 39 6.48 -2.30 -18.37
N GLN A 40 6.64 -3.34 -17.55
CA GLN A 40 7.72 -4.33 -17.68
C GLN A 40 7.19 -5.72 -18.08
N GLY A 41 5.87 -5.88 -18.19
CA GLY A 41 5.22 -7.18 -18.39
C GLY A 41 5.13 -7.98 -17.10
N LYS A 42 4.40 -9.10 -17.14
CA LYS A 42 4.13 -9.98 -15.97
C LYS A 42 5.38 -10.64 -15.35
N GLY A 43 6.56 -10.43 -15.91
CA GLY A 43 7.76 -11.20 -15.62
C GLY A 43 7.64 -12.63 -16.17
N ASP A 44 8.65 -13.08 -16.89
CA ASP A 44 8.72 -14.47 -17.36
C ASP A 44 9.71 -15.24 -16.48
N LEU A 45 9.17 -15.96 -15.50
CA LEU A 45 9.93 -16.86 -14.62
C LEU A 45 10.65 -17.95 -15.44
N GLY A 46 10.07 -18.39 -16.56
CA GLY A 46 10.70 -19.34 -17.47
C GLY A 46 11.92 -18.75 -18.16
N ALA A 47 11.85 -17.50 -18.63
CA ALA A 47 12.99 -16.79 -19.21
C ALA A 47 14.09 -16.47 -18.18
N LEU A 48 13.73 -16.18 -16.93
CA LEU A 48 14.70 -15.99 -15.84
C LEU A 48 15.42 -17.30 -15.48
N LEU A 49 14.69 -18.41 -15.40
CA LEU A 49 15.27 -19.73 -15.12
C LEU A 49 16.08 -20.27 -16.30
N ALA A 50 15.67 -19.96 -17.53
CA ALA A 50 16.41 -20.26 -18.76
C ALA A 50 17.50 -19.22 -19.08
N GLY A 51 17.85 -18.37 -18.11
CA GLY A 51 18.65 -17.15 -18.27
C GLY A 51 19.90 -17.29 -19.14
N ASN A 52 20.31 -16.16 -19.71
CA ASN A 52 21.38 -16.02 -20.71
C ASN A 52 22.81 -16.29 -20.17
N ASP A 53 22.93 -16.71 -18.91
CA ASP A 53 24.19 -16.93 -18.18
C ASP A 53 24.49 -18.43 -17.99
N ASN A 54 24.34 -19.25 -19.04
CA ASN A 54 25.12 -20.49 -19.08
C ASN A 54 26.53 -20.14 -19.55
N TRP A 55 27.49 -20.05 -18.62
CA TRP A 55 28.89 -20.07 -19.01
C TRP A 55 29.23 -21.51 -19.38
N THR A 56 29.26 -21.86 -20.66
CA THR A 56 29.90 -23.10 -21.12
C THR A 56 31.42 -22.93 -21.04
N VAL A 57 32.07 -23.58 -20.08
CA VAL A 57 33.53 -23.85 -20.18
C VAL A 57 33.69 -25.19 -20.89
N ALA A 58 34.10 -25.12 -22.15
CA ALA A 58 34.58 -26.27 -22.91
C ALA A 58 35.92 -26.72 -22.33
N GLY A 59 36.02 -28.02 -22.01
CA GLY A 59 37.29 -28.70 -21.72
C GLY A 59 38.08 -28.99 -22.97
#